data_AF-A0A2H0GBX7-F1
#
_entry.id   AF-A0A2H0GBX7-F1
#
_cell.length_a   1.000
_cell.length_b   1.000
_cell.length_c   1.000
_cell.angle_alpha   90.00
_cell.angle_beta   90.00
_cell.angle_gamma   90.00
#
_symmetry.space_group_name_H-M   'P 1'
#
loop_
_entity.id
_entity.type
_entity.pdbx_description
1 polymer ?
#
loop_
_entity_poly.entity_id
_entity_poly.type
_entity_poly.pdbx_seq_one_letter_code
_entity_poly.pdbx_strand_id
1 'polypeptide(L)' 'DGGSEGMLGQALADVRFWSTVRTDQEVSDNAFVRLIGNETGLIAYWKFDEATGLTIADSTSGGANGTINNAHHWINGKTF' A
#
# COMPACT_ATOMS: atom_id res chain seq x y z
N ASP A 1 8.03 9.07 -25.66
CA ASP A 1 6.93 8.09 -25.59
C ASP A 1 6.20 8.28 -24.27
N GLY A 2 5.34 9.30 -24.24
CA GLY A 2 4.60 9.72 -23.05
C GLY A 2 3.23 9.05 -22.95
N GLY A 3 2.73 8.96 -21.72
CA GLY A 3 1.30 8.87 -21.45
C GLY A 3 0.84 7.64 -20.67
N SER A 4 1.29 7.48 -19.43
CA SER A 4 0.44 6.92 -18.36
C SER A 4 0.98 7.33 -16.99
N GLU A 5 1.03 8.63 -16.73
CA GLU A 5 1.00 9.14 -15.36
C GLU A 5 -0.23 8.52 -14.70
N GLY A 6 -0.05 7.67 -13.69
CA GLY A 6 -1.05 6.73 -13.19
C GLY A 6 -2.44 7.36 -13.04
N MET A 7 -3.34 7.00 -13.96
CA MET A 7 -4.74 7.41 -13.94
C MET A 7 -5.34 6.94 -12.62
N LEU A 8 -5.99 7.85 -11.90
CA LEU A 8 -6.68 7.54 -10.65
C LEU A 8 -7.65 6.36 -10.91
N GLY A 9 -7.49 5.27 -10.15
CA GLY A 9 -8.30 4.05 -10.27
C GLY A 9 -7.65 2.86 -10.99
N GLN A 10 -6.40 2.97 -11.47
CA GLN A 10 -5.68 1.84 -12.10
C GLN A 10 -4.45 1.35 -11.30
N ALA A 11 -4.21 1.89 -10.11
CA ALA A 11 -3.06 1.55 -9.27
C ALA A 11 -3.46 1.41 -7.80
N LEU A 12 -2.75 0.53 -7.09
CA LEU A 12 -2.84 0.39 -5.64
C LEU A 12 -1.58 0.94 -4.99
N ALA A 13 -1.75 1.57 -3.83
CA ALA A 13 -0.68 1.99 -2.95
C ALA A 13 -1.23 2.03 -1.51
N ASP A 14 -0.34 1.89 -0.54
CA ASP A 14 -0.66 2.11 0.88
C ASP A 14 -1.87 1.31 1.42
N VAL A 15 -2.02 0.06 0.99
CA VAL A 15 -3.13 -0.81 1.43
C VAL A 15 -2.88 -1.29 2.86
N ARG A 16 -3.86 -1.05 3.75
CA ARG A 16 -3.74 -1.30 5.18
C ARG A 16 -4.95 -2.08 5.69
N PHE A 17 -4.72 -3.02 6.60
CA PHE A 17 -5.77 -3.71 7.34
C PHE A 17 -5.61 -3.47 8.84
N TRP A 18 -6.72 -3.15 9.50
CA TRP A 18 -6.76 -2.84 10.93
C TRP A 18 -7.67 -3.81 11.66
N SER A 19 -7.27 -4.24 12.86
CA SER A 19 -8.09 -5.01 13.79
C SER A 19 -9.02 -4.14 14.64
N THR A 20 -8.92 -2.82 14.51
CA THR A 20 -9.75 -1.82 15.20
C THR A 20 -10.55 -1.00 14.21
N VAL A 21 -11.73 -0.54 14.64
CA VAL A 21 -12.53 0.42 13.88
C VAL A 21 -11.80 1.77 13.90
N ARG A 22 -11.53 2.32 12.73
CA ARG A 22 -10.92 3.64 12.57
C ARG A 22 -11.99 4.71 12.63
N THR A 23 -11.69 5.82 13.32
CA THR A 23 -12.52 7.03 13.28
C THR A 23 -12.28 7.81 11.98
N ASP A 24 -13.23 8.64 11.59
CA ASP A 24 -13.09 9.50 10.40
C ASP A 24 -11.86 10.41 10.48
N GLN A 25 -11.56 10.94 11.67
CA GLN A 25 -10.38 11.77 11.91
C GLN A 25 -9.09 10.97 11.70
N GLU A 26 -9.00 9.76 12.27
CA GLU A 26 -7.85 8.90 12.09
C GLU A 26 -7.64 8.47 10.63
N VAL A 27 -8.72 8.26 9.88
CA VAL A 27 -8.62 7.97 8.44
C VAL A 27 -8.09 9.21 7.71
N SER A 28 -8.67 10.38 7.96
CA SER A 28 -8.25 11.64 7.33
C SER A 28 -6.78 11.98 7.63
N ASP A 29 -6.36 11.87 8.88
CA ASP A 29 -4.99 12.20 9.30
C ASP A 29 -3.95 11.27 8.68
N ASN A 30 -4.30 10.01 8.45
CA ASN A 30 -3.36 9.00 7.97
C ASN A 30 -3.48 8.69 6.47
N ALA A 31 -4.50 9.21 5.78
CA ALA A 31 -4.81 8.86 4.39
C ALA A 31 -3.63 9.08 3.43
N PHE A 32 -2.78 10.07 3.71
CA PHE A 32 -1.62 10.42 2.90
C PHE A 32 -0.31 10.39 3.68
N VAL A 33 -0.32 9.79 4.87
CA VAL A 33 0.87 9.65 5.71
C VAL A 33 1.47 8.27 5.51
N ARG A 34 2.79 8.22 5.29
CA ARG A 34 3.52 6.95 5.25
C ARG A 34 3.69 6.42 6.68
N LEU A 35 3.01 5.31 6.95
CA LEU A 35 3.13 4.60 8.22
C LEU A 35 4.41 3.78 8.31
N ILE A 36 4.83 3.45 9.53
CA ILE A 36 6.03 2.67 9.81
C ILE A 36 5.73 1.17 9.72
N GLY A 37 4.54 0.74 10.17
CA GLY A 37 4.11 -0.67 10.16
C GLY A 37 3.95 -1.30 11.55
N ASN A 38 4.16 -0.54 12.63
CA ASN A 38 4.00 -1.00 14.01
C ASN A 38 2.89 -0.25 14.77
N GLU A 39 2.01 0.43 14.06
CA GLU A 39 0.89 1.18 14.62
C GLU A 39 -0.08 0.24 15.36
N THR A 40 -0.61 0.69 16.49
CA THR A 40 -1.53 -0.11 17.30
C THR A 40 -2.78 -0.49 16.51
N GLY A 41 -3.01 -1.79 16.36
CA GLY A 41 -4.16 -2.34 15.63
C GLY A 41 -3.92 -2.51 14.13
N LEU A 42 -2.77 -2.11 13.57
CA LEU A 42 -2.40 -2.42 12.19
C LEU A 42 -1.94 -3.88 12.10
N ILE A 43 -2.56 -4.67 11.24
CA ILE A 43 -2.31 -6.12 11.14
C ILE A 43 -1.75 -6.56 9.79
N ALA A 44 -1.85 -5.73 8.76
CA ALA A 44 -1.14 -5.90 7.50
C ALA A 44 -0.98 -4.54 6.81
N TYR A 45 0.16 -4.34 6.16
CA TYR A 45 0.44 -3.10 5.45
C TYR A 45 1.32 -3.33 4.23
N TRP A 46 0.72 -3.18 3.06
CA TRP A 46 1.38 -3.35 1.77
C TRP A 46 1.59 -2.00 1.11
N LYS A 47 2.88 -1.70 0.93
CA LYS A 47 3.36 -0.43 0.42
C LYS A 47 3.26 -0.32 -1.10
N PHE A 48 3.46 -1.44 -1.81
CA PHE A 48 3.55 -1.53 -3.27
C PHE A 48 4.73 -0.73 -3.87
N ASP A 49 5.89 -0.79 -3.21
CA ASP A 49 7.11 -0.06 -3.61
C ASP A 49 8.18 -0.98 -4.21
N GLU A 50 7.91 -2.28 -4.36
CA GLU A 50 8.93 -3.27 -4.78
C GLU A 50 9.44 -3.03 -6.20
N ALA A 51 8.68 -2.30 -7.01
CA ALA A 51 8.95 -1.90 -8.40
C ALA A 51 9.16 -3.05 -9.40
N THR A 52 9.34 -4.29 -8.92
CA THR A 52 9.56 -5.50 -9.70
C THR A 52 9.10 -6.74 -8.90
N GLY A 53 9.01 -7.88 -9.58
CA GLY A 53 8.69 -9.16 -8.94
C GLY A 53 7.20 -9.35 -8.63
N LEU A 54 6.91 -10.46 -7.95
CA LEU A 54 5.55 -10.92 -7.65
C LEU A 54 5.21 -10.86 -6.16
N THR A 55 6.18 -10.56 -5.30
CA THR A 55 5.98 -10.52 -3.86
C THR A 55 5.73 -9.09 -3.43
N ILE A 56 4.70 -8.87 -2.61
CA ILE A 56 4.47 -7.58 -1.95
C ILE A 56 4.79 -7.77 -0.47
N ALA A 57 5.74 -7.01 0.05
CA ALA A 57 6.15 -7.15 1.45
C ALA A 57 5.08 -6.57 2.39
N ASP A 58 4.72 -7.36 3.41
CA ASP A 58 4.02 -6.83 4.56
C ASP A 58 5.01 -6.04 5.43
N SER A 59 4.74 -4.76 5.62
CA SER A 59 5.56 -3.86 6.43
C SER A 59 5.30 -4.00 7.94
N THR A 60 4.37 -4.85 8.34
CA THR A 60 4.16 -5.19 9.75
C THR A 60 5.01 -6.39 10.19
N SER A 61 4.97 -6.73 11.48
CA SER A 61 5.53 -7.98 11.99
C SER A 61 4.65 -9.21 11.73
N GLY A 62 3.47 -9.03 11.11
CA GLY A 62 2.49 -10.10 10.84
C GLY A 62 2.92 -11.08 9.75
N GLY A 63 3.83 -10.67 8.86
CA GLY A 63 4.39 -11.54 7.82
C GLY A 63 3.39 -11.91 6.71
N ALA A 64 2.33 -11.14 6.55
CA ALA A 64 1.28 -11.39 5.56
C ALA A 64 1.71 -10.95 4.15
N ASN A 65 2.86 -11.41 3.64
CA ASN A 65 3.33 -11.03 2.31
C ASN A 65 2.29 -11.38 1.23
N GLY A 66 2.03 -10.44 0.34
CA GLY A 66 1.15 -10.62 -0.81
C GLY A 66 1.86 -11.30 -1.97
N THR A 67 1.08 -11.91 -2.87
CA THR A 67 1.56 -12.41 -4.16
C THR A 67 0.70 -11.85 -5.28
N ILE A 68 1.34 -11.24 -6.28
CA ILE A 68 0.64 -10.73 -7.46
C ILE A 68 0.49 -11.84 -8.49
N ASN A 69 -0.75 -12.13 -8.85
CA ASN A 69 -1.09 -13.13 -9.86
C ASN A 69 -1.42 -12.45 -11.20
N ASN A 70 -1.17 -13.15 -12.31
CA ASN A 70 -1.42 -12.69 -13.69
C ASN A 70 -0.46 -11.61 -14.20
N ALA A 71 -0.88 -10.79 -15.17
CA ALA A 71 -0.09 -9.69 -15.69
C ALA A 71 -0.33 -8.43 -14.85
N HIS A 72 0.74 -7.71 -14.55
CA HIS A 72 0.73 -6.52 -13.69
C HIS A 72 1.87 -5.58 -14.08
N HIS A 73 1.68 -4.30 -13.78
CA HIS A 73 2.58 -3.24 -14.16
C HIS A 73 2.89 -2.40 -12.92
N TRP A 74 4.15 -2.34 -12.54
CA TRP A 74 4.62 -1.43 -11.48
C TRP A 74 4.66 0.00 -12.03
N ILE A 75 4.09 0.93 -11.29
CA ILE A 75 4.10 2.35 -11.64
C ILE A 75 5.15 3.05 -10.77
N ASN A 76 6.25 3.45 -11.39
CA ASN A 76 7.27 4.27 -10.73
C ASN A 76 6.82 5.73 -10.75
N GLY A 77 6.79 6.42 -9.60
CA GLY A 77 6.72 7.88 -9.57
C GLY A 77 5.66 8.56 -8.68
N LYS A 78 4.96 7.87 -7.78
CA LYS A 78 4.14 8.55 -6.77
C LYS A 78 4.84 8.55 -5.42
N THR A 79 5.63 9.60 -5.17
CA THR A 79 5.90 10.06 -3.81
C THR A 79 4.64 10.79 -3.35
N PHE A 80 3.95 10.28 -2.33
CA PHE A 80 2.89 11.02 -1.63
C PHE A 80 3.51 12.12 -0.76
#